data_AF-A0A1V6QR61-F1
#
_entry.id   AF-A0A1V6QR61-F1
#
_cell.length_a   1.000
_cell.length_b   1.000
_cell.length_c   1.000
_cell.angle_alpha   90.00
_cell.angle_beta   90.00
_cell.angle_gamma   90.00
#
_symmetry.space_group_name_H-M   'P 1'
#
loop_
_entity.id
_entity.type
_entity.pdbx_description
1 polymer ?
#
loop_
_entity_poly.entity_id
_entity_poly.type
_entity_poly.pdbx_seq_one_letter_code
_entity_poly.pdbx_strand_id
1 'polypeptide(L)' 'MQSAAFLEKEVSDLRAANEKQKQKRTRSRRQIPAEEGLSVEEASVLIIQQQEAGEAPPPGPSIPGESAIQP' A
#
# COMPACT_ATOMS: atom_id res chain seq x y z
N MET A 1 25.41 30.37 35.27
CA MET A 1 24.01 30.52 34.80
C MET A 1 23.78 30.00 33.38
N GLN A 2 24.74 30.08 32.45
CA GLN A 2 24.58 29.58 31.08
C GLN A 2 24.32 28.06 31.00
N SER A 3 24.94 27.29 31.90
CA SER A 3 24.75 25.83 31.99
C SER A 3 23.31 25.40 32.26
N ALA A 4 22.57 26.16 33.08
CA ALA A 4 21.17 25.86 33.38
C ALA A 4 20.29 26.04 32.14
N ALA A 5 20.51 27.11 31.36
CA ALA A 5 19.77 27.36 30.13
C ALA A 5 20.04 26.29 29.05
N PHE A 6 21.29 25.80 28.95
CA PHE A 6 21.60 24.68 28.05
C PHE A 6 20.91 23.39 28.47
N LEU A 7 20.89 23.08 29.77
CA LEU A 7 20.21 21.90 30.30
C LEU A 7 18.68 21.98 30.11
N GLU A 8 18.08 23.15 30.33
CA GLU A 8 16.64 23.36 30.10
C GLU A 8 16.26 23.14 28.64
N LYS A 9 17.08 23.65 27.71
CA LYS A 9 16.88 23.41 26.28
C LYS A 9 17.00 21.93 25.94
N GLU A 10 18.04 21.25 26.41
CA GLU A 10 18.25 19.82 26.16
C GLU A 10 17.10 18.97 26.71
N VAL A 11 16.63 19.27 27.92
CA VAL A 11 15.46 18.59 28.52
C VAL A 11 14.20 18.83 27.68
N SER A 12 13.98 20.05 27.20
CA SER A 12 12.86 20.37 26.32
C SER A 12 12.92 19.60 25.00
N ASP A 13 14.09 19.60 24.34
CA ASP A 13 14.31 18.91 23.08
C ASP A 13 14.11 17.39 23.23
N LEU A 14 14.62 16.80 24.32
CA LEU A 14 14.42 15.39 24.65
C LEU A 14 12.96 15.04 24.89
N ARG A 15 12.20 15.90 25.60
CA ARG A 15 10.75 15.70 25.82
C ARG A 15 9.99 15.75 24.51
N ALA A 16 10.26 16.72 23.66
CA ALA A 16 9.62 16.84 22.34
C ALA A 16 9.93 15.63 21.45
N ALA A 17 11.19 15.17 21.42
CA ALA A 17 11.58 13.98 20.68
C ALA A 17 10.87 12.72 21.20
N ASN A 18 10.78 12.55 22.52
CA ASN A 18 10.10 11.42 23.14
C ASN A 18 8.59 11.41 22.81
N GLU A 19 7.95 12.56 22.89
CA GLU A 19 6.52 12.71 22.58
C GLU A 19 6.23 12.40 21.11
N LYS A 20 7.07 12.90 20.18
CA LYS A 20 6.98 12.55 18.76
C LYS A 20 7.13 11.05 18.54
N GLN A 21 8.06 10.40 19.23
CA GLN A 21 8.24 8.95 19.12
C GLN A 21 7.04 8.17 19.69
N LYS A 22 6.46 8.62 20.81
CA LYS A 22 5.24 8.04 21.38
C LYS A 22 4.08 8.16 20.40
N GLN A 23 3.83 9.35 19.84
CA GLN A 23 2.79 9.57 18.84
C GLN A 23 2.98 8.66 17.61
N LYS A 24 4.22 8.54 17.11
CA LYS A 24 4.53 7.64 15.99
C LYS A 24 4.24 6.18 16.34
N ARG A 25 4.66 5.71 17.51
CA ARG A 25 4.39 4.33 17.99
C ARG A 25 2.90 4.07 18.13
N THR A 26 2.14 5.02 18.68
CA THR A 26 0.68 4.91 18.80
C THR A 26 0.05 4.81 17.42
N ARG A 27 0.44 5.67 16.47
CA ARG A 27 -0.06 5.61 15.10
C ARG A 27 0.29 4.30 14.40
N SER A 28 1.54 3.83 14.50
CA SER A 28 1.99 2.63 13.80
C SER A 28 1.40 1.34 14.37
N ARG A 29 1.06 1.32 15.67
CA ARG A 29 0.44 0.17 16.34
C ARG A 29 -1.08 0.21 16.30
N ARG A 30 -1.67 1.26 15.73
CA ARG A 30 -3.11 1.35 15.56
C ARG A 30 -3.52 0.31 14.53
N GLN A 31 -4.06 -0.81 15.01
CA GLN A 31 -4.75 -1.75 14.15
C GLN A 31 -6.03 -1.08 13.65
N ILE A 32 -6.37 -1.32 12.38
CA ILE A 32 -7.68 -0.97 11.86
C ILE A 32 -8.63 -2.02 12.44
N PRO A 33 -9.60 -1.63 13.28
CA PRO A 33 -10.61 -2.59 13.73
C PRO A 33 -11.33 -3.11 12.49
N ALA A 34 -11.24 -4.41 12.24
CA ALA A 34 -12.05 -5.09 11.25
C ALA A 34 -13.28 -5.60 11.98
N GLU A 35 -14.46 -5.07 11.63
CA GLU A 35 -15.72 -5.54 12.19
C GLU A 35 -16.05 -6.93 11.63
N GLU A 36 -15.76 -7.17 10.34
CA GLU A 36 -15.86 -8.47 9.66
C GLU A 36 -14.78 -8.59 8.57
N GLY A 37 -14.41 -9.83 8.21
CA GLY A 37 -13.46 -10.14 7.14
C GLY A 37 -14.16 -10.75 5.92
N LEU A 38 -13.55 -10.66 4.74
CA LEU A 38 -14.07 -11.30 3.53
C LEU A 38 -14.14 -12.82 3.74
N SER A 39 -15.29 -13.41 3.44
CA SER A 39 -15.41 -14.86 3.30
C SER A 39 -14.62 -15.36 2.09
N VAL A 40 -14.31 -16.66 2.08
CA VAL A 40 -13.59 -17.30 0.97
C VAL A 40 -14.36 -17.15 -0.35
N GLU A 41 -15.69 -17.20 -0.30
CA GLU A 41 -16.56 -17.06 -1.46
C GLU A 41 -16.54 -15.63 -2.01
N GLU A 42 -16.68 -14.62 -1.15
CA GLU A 42 -16.59 -13.21 -1.54
C GLU A 42 -15.23 -12.86 -2.14
N ALA A 43 -14.14 -13.38 -1.54
CA ALA A 43 -12.81 -13.21 -2.08
C ALA A 43 -12.67 -13.86 -3.47
N SER A 44 -13.23 -15.05 -3.68
CA SER A 44 -13.16 -15.76 -4.97
C SER A 44 -13.88 -15.00 -6.08
N VAL A 45 -15.06 -14.44 -5.78
CA VAL A 45 -15.82 -13.63 -6.74
C VAL A 45 -15.03 -12.38 -7.15
N LEU A 46 -14.40 -11.68 -6.20
CA LEU A 46 -13.60 -10.48 -6.49
C LEU A 46 -12.35 -10.79 -7.34
N ILE A 47 -11.72 -11.95 -7.13
CA ILE A 47 -10.56 -12.38 -7.92
C ILE A 47 -10.97 -12.61 -9.38
N ILE A 48 -12.09 -13.31 -9.61
CA ILE A 48 -12.59 -13.60 -10.97
C ILE A 48 -12.97 -12.31 -11.69
N GLN A 49 -13.70 -11.40 -11.05
CA GLN A 49 -14.08 -10.12 -11.65
C GLN A 49 -12.87 -9.25 -12.05
N GLN A 50 -11.80 -9.25 -11.24
CA GLN A 50 -10.58 -8.54 -11.60
C GLN A 50 -9.87 -9.17 -12.80
N GLN A 51 -9.86 -10.50 -12.90
CA GLN A 51 -9.25 -11.18 -14.04
C GLN A 51 -10.00 -10.87 -15.35
N GLU A 52 -11.33 -10.91 -15.34
CA GLU A 52 -12.16 -10.57 -16.50
C GLU A 52 -11.97 -9.10 -16.95
N ALA A 53 -11.76 -8.18 -16.01
CA ALA A 53 -11.53 -6.77 -16.33
C ALA A 53 -10.13 -6.49 -16.91
N GLY A 54 -9.14 -7.36 -16.64
CA GLY A 54 -7.77 -7.23 -17.12
C GLY A 54 -7.43 -8.06 -18.36
N GLU A 55 -8.30 -8.98 -18.76
CA GLU A 55 -8.09 -9.84 -19.92
C GLU A 55 -8.42 -9.05 -21.20
N ALA A 56 -7.36 -8.57 -21.88
CA ALA A 56 -7.50 -8.03 -23.23
C ALA A 56 -8.04 -9.15 -24.15
N PRO A 57 -8.92 -8.82 -25.13
CA PRO A 57 -9.52 -9.83 -25.99
C PRO A 57 -8.44 -10.73 -26.60
N PRO A 58 -8.66 -12.05 -26.68
CA PRO A 58 -7.69 -12.95 -27.30
C PRO A 58 -7.41 -12.45 -28.72
N PRO A 59 -6.15 -12.43 -29.18
CA PRO A 59 -5.86 -12.10 -30.57
C PRO A 59 -6.72 -13.01 -31.45
N GLY A 60 -7.54 -12.40 -32.30
CA GLY A 60 -8.46 -13.12 -33.18
C GLY A 60 -7.72 -14.17 -34.02
N PRO A 61 -8.44 -15.16 -34.56
CA PRO A 61 -7.83 -16.29 -35.25
C PRO A 61 -6.85 -15.77 -36.32
N SER A 62 -5.56 -16.07 -36.14
CA SER A 62 -4.55 -15.81 -37.17
C SER A 62 -4.94 -16.60 -38.41
N ILE A 63 -5.46 -15.90 -39.42
CA ILE A 63 -5.71 -16.48 -40.74
C ILE A 63 -4.32 -16.79 -41.33
N PRO A 64 -3.94 -18.05 -41.53
CA PRO A 64 -2.65 -18.37 -42.12
C PRO A 64 -2.81 -18.29 -43.63
N GLY A 65 -2.46 -17.15 -44.21
CA GLY A 65 -2.34 -17.05 -45.66
C GLY A 65 -2.70 -15.70 -46.24
N GLU A 66 -1.80 -14.73 -46.12
CA GLU A 66 -1.56 -13.76 -47.19
C GLU A 66 -0.23 -13.05 -46.94
N SER A 67 0.86 -13.72 -47.28
CA SER A 67 2.08 -13.02 -47.70
C SER A 67 2.37 -13.50 -49.12
N ALA A 68 1.54 -12.99 -50.03
CA ALA A 68 1.86 -13.00 -51.45
C ALA A 68 3.11 -12.13 -51.65
N ILE A 69 4.22 -12.82 -51.85
CA ILE A 69 5.32 -12.49 -52.77
C ILE A 69 5.18 -11.13 -53.43
N GLN A 70 6.12 -10.20 -53.19
CA GLN A 70 6.71 -9.37 -54.26
C GLN A 70 8.20 -9.10 -53.97
N PRO A 71 9.11 -9.32 -54.95
CA PRO A 71 10.47 -8.76 -54.94
C PRO A 71 10.48 -7.25 -55.22
#